data_AF-A0A1F4EX90-F1
#
_entry.id   AF-A0A1F4EX90-F1
#
_cell.length_a   1.000
_cell.length_b   1.000
_cell.length_c   1.000
_cell.angle_alpha   90.00
_cell.angle_beta   90.00
_cell.angle_gamma   90.00
#
_symmetry.space_group_name_H-M   'P 1'
#
loop_
_entity.id
_entity.type
_entity.pdbx_description
1 polymer ?
#
loop_
_entity_poly.entity_id
_entity_poly.type
_entity_poly.pdbx_seq_one_letter_code
_entity_poly.pdbx_strand_id
1 'polypeptide(L)'
;MQNEPHPHFFVFSDDPQWVKEHLRFAFPTVFVEHNGPHRHCEDLWLMSRCRHNIIANSSFSWWGAWLNPNPAKIVIAPSQWFKLETLDTKDLIPEGWVRG
;
A
#
# COMPACT_ATOMS: atom_id res chain seq x y z
N MET A 1 6.93 -12.81 -1.89
CA MET A 1 5.52 -12.88 -1.44
C MET A 1 5.05 -14.36 -1.45
N GLN A 2 5.78 -15.26 -0.77
CA GLN A 2 5.50 -16.72 -0.77
C GLN A 2 4.84 -17.20 0.54
N ASN A 3 4.48 -16.31 1.48
CA ASN A 3 4.15 -16.70 2.86
C ASN A 3 2.67 -16.51 3.28
N GLU A 4 1.78 -16.13 2.36
CA GLU A 4 0.33 -16.09 2.64
C GLU A 4 -0.40 -17.05 1.69
N PRO A 5 -0.84 -18.23 2.15
CA PRO A 5 -1.47 -19.22 1.28
C PRO A 5 -2.87 -18.79 0.80
N HIS A 6 -3.53 -17.88 1.52
CA HIS A 6 -4.88 -17.38 1.21
C HIS A 6 -4.97 -15.86 1.41
N PRO A 7 -4.29 -15.05 0.57
CA PRO A 7 -4.30 -13.61 0.74
C PRO A 7 -5.68 -13.03 0.41
N HIS A 8 -6.06 -11.99 1.12
CA HIS A 8 -7.21 -11.14 0.81
C HIS A 8 -6.68 -9.72 0.55
N PHE A 9 -6.90 -9.19 -0.65
CA PHE A 9 -6.44 -7.86 -1.01
C PHE A 9 -7.47 -6.80 -0.67
N PHE A 10 -6.99 -5.72 -0.05
CA PHE A 10 -7.73 -4.47 0.08
C PHE A 10 -7.04 -3.45 -0.81
N VAL A 11 -7.74 -2.98 -1.84
CA VAL A 11 -7.20 -2.09 -2.85
C VAL A 11 -7.73 -0.68 -2.62
N PHE A 12 -6.82 0.25 -2.39
CA PHE A 12 -7.08 1.66 -2.19
C PHE A 12 -6.55 2.42 -3.41
N SER A 13 -7.39 3.28 -3.98
CA SER A 13 -7.07 4.04 -5.19
C SER A 13 -7.86 5.34 -5.19
N ASP A 14 -7.26 6.40 -5.72
CA ASP A 14 -7.97 7.64 -6.04
C ASP A 14 -8.96 7.44 -7.21
N ASP A 15 -8.77 6.38 -8.00
CA ASP A 15 -9.67 5.93 -9.06
C ASP A 15 -10.00 4.43 -8.87
N PRO A 16 -10.97 4.09 -8.01
CA PRO A 16 -11.35 2.70 -7.78
C PRO A 16 -12.05 2.06 -8.99
N GLN A 17 -12.74 2.86 -9.81
CA GLN A 17 -13.43 2.37 -10.99
C GLN A 17 -12.43 1.88 -12.04
N TRP A 18 -11.42 2.69 -12.35
CA TRP A 18 -10.38 2.30 -13.29
C TRP A 18 -9.67 1.03 -12.84
N VAL A 19 -9.34 0.91 -11.55
CA VAL A 19 -8.67 -0.28 -11.00
C VAL A 19 -9.54 -1.53 -11.14
N LYS A 20 -10.84 -1.43 -10.87
CA LYS A 20 -11.79 -2.54 -11.09
C LYS A 20 -11.88 -2.97 -12.55
N GLU A 21 -11.85 -2.01 -13.47
CA GLU A 21 -11.98 -2.29 -14.89
C GLU A 21 -10.72 -2.93 -15.48
N HIS A 22 -9.53 -2.50 -15.03
CA HIS A 22 -8.25 -2.83 -15.64
C HIS A 22 -7.41 -3.85 -14.88
N LEU A 23 -7.56 -3.97 -13.56
CA LEU A 23 -6.79 -4.91 -12.76
C LEU A 23 -7.62 -6.16 -12.47
N ARG A 24 -6.96 -7.31 -12.55
CA ARG A 24 -7.53 -8.62 -12.21
C ARG A 24 -6.64 -9.26 -11.16
N PHE A 25 -7.23 -9.64 -10.04
CA PHE A 25 -6.55 -10.32 -8.96
C PHE A 25 -7.02 -11.77 -8.92
N ALA A 26 -6.07 -12.70 -8.74
CA ALA A 26 -6.37 -14.13 -8.65
C ALA A 26 -6.96 -14.54 -7.28
N PHE A 27 -7.13 -13.60 -6.36
CA PHE A 27 -7.49 -13.82 -4.97
C PHE A 27 -8.64 -12.90 -4.55
N PRO A 28 -9.36 -13.22 -3.45
CA PRO A 28 -10.39 -12.35 -2.89
C PRO A 28 -9.89 -10.91 -2.75
N THR A 29 -10.66 -9.97 -3.27
CA THR A 29 -10.27 -8.57 -3.36
C THR A 29 -11.43 -7.67 -3.02
N VAL A 30 -11.22 -6.74 -2.09
CA VAL A 30 -12.12 -5.63 -1.78
C VAL A 30 -11.51 -4.37 -2.35
N PHE A 31 -12.25 -3.71 -3.24
CA PHE A 31 -11.94 -2.35 -3.65
C PHE A 31 -12.59 -1.40 -2.66
N VAL A 32 -11.80 -0.55 -2.01
CA VAL A 32 -12.28 0.38 -0.99
C VAL A 32 -12.75 1.66 -1.68
N GLU A 33 -14.07 1.86 -1.75
CA GLU A 33 -14.68 2.92 -2.59
C GLU A 33 -15.39 4.02 -1.80
N HIS A 34 -15.56 3.85 -0.49
CA HIS A 34 -16.55 4.59 0.29
C HIS A 34 -15.99 5.67 1.20
N ASN A 35 -14.80 6.19 0.89
CA ASN A 35 -14.11 7.17 1.71
C ASN A 35 -13.97 8.49 0.97
N GLY A 36 -15.04 9.29 1.01
CA GLY A 36 -14.97 10.69 0.58
C GLY A 36 -13.87 11.47 1.34
N PRO A 37 -13.58 12.72 0.97
CA PRO A 37 -12.42 13.47 1.45
C PRO A 37 -12.33 13.63 2.98
N HIS A 38 -13.43 13.38 3.70
CA HIS A 38 -13.51 13.44 5.16
C HIS A 38 -13.17 12.11 5.86
N ARG A 39 -12.93 11.02 5.11
CA ARG A 39 -12.72 9.67 5.63
C ARG A 39 -11.32 9.10 5.36
N HIS A 40 -10.38 9.92 4.91
CA HIS A 40 -8.99 9.51 4.72
C HIS A 40 -8.34 8.91 5.99
N CYS A 41 -8.79 9.32 7.17
CA CYS A 41 -8.37 8.71 8.43
C CYS A 41 -8.87 7.26 8.58
N GLU A 42 -10.07 6.94 8.08
CA GLU A 42 -10.62 5.57 8.09
C GLU A 42 -9.83 4.67 7.13
N ASP A 43 -9.41 5.20 5.98
CA ASP A 43 -8.52 4.51 5.04
C ASP A 43 -7.15 4.22 5.67
N LEU A 44 -6.49 5.24 6.24
CA LEU A 44 -5.21 5.04 6.92
C LEU A 44 -5.32 4.03 8.06
N TRP A 45 -6.41 4.11 8.82
CA TRP A 45 -6.70 3.13 9.85
C TRP A 45 -6.82 1.74 9.24
N LEU A 46 -7.62 1.53 8.20
CA LEU A 46 -7.79 0.23 7.54
C LEU A 46 -6.46 -0.30 6.95
N MET A 47 -5.69 0.54 6.27
CA MET A 47 -4.35 0.22 5.76
C MET A 47 -3.41 -0.24 6.87
N SER A 48 -3.46 0.41 8.05
CA SER A 48 -2.65 0.05 9.22
C SER A 48 -3.06 -1.30 9.83
N ARG A 49 -4.27 -1.79 9.54
CA ARG A 49 -4.76 -3.09 10.02
C ARG A 49 -4.43 -4.25 9.08
N CYS A 50 -3.92 -3.99 7.89
CA CYS A 50 -3.48 -5.05 6.98
C CYS A 50 -2.32 -5.86 7.58
N ARG A 51 -2.20 -7.14 7.24
CA ARG A 51 -1.06 -7.96 7.70
C ARG A 51 0.26 -7.52 7.07
N HIS A 52 0.19 -7.13 5.80
CA HIS A 52 1.28 -6.69 4.95
C HIS A 52 0.80 -5.53 4.07
N ASN A 53 1.72 -4.73 3.54
CA ASN A 53 1.40 -3.58 2.70
C ASN A 53 2.21 -3.60 1.41
N ILE A 54 1.56 -3.28 0.29
CA ILE A 54 2.21 -2.94 -0.98
C ILE A 54 1.84 -1.49 -1.23
N ILE A 55 2.83 -0.62 -1.37
CA ILE A 55 2.61 0.83 -1.45
C ILE A 55 3.00 1.38 -2.82
N ALA A 56 2.40 2.49 -3.19
CA ALA A 56 2.84 3.29 -4.31
C ALA A 56 3.90 4.30 -3.85
N ASN A 57 4.46 5.08 -4.78
CA ASN A 57 5.27 6.26 -4.48
C ASN A 57 4.37 7.42 -4.00
N SER A 58 3.64 7.16 -2.92
CA SER A 58 2.62 8.03 -2.35
C SER A 58 2.82 8.13 -0.84
N SER A 59 2.85 9.36 -0.32
CA SER A 59 2.94 9.64 1.11
C SER A 59 1.76 9.05 1.88
N PHE A 60 0.58 8.96 1.26
CA PHE A 60 -0.61 8.39 1.89
C PHE A 60 -0.43 6.89 2.18
N SER A 61 -0.09 6.11 1.15
CA SER A 61 0.19 4.68 1.32
C SER A 61 1.41 4.42 2.19
N TRP A 62 2.41 5.32 2.18
CA TRP A 62 3.56 5.25 3.06
C TRP A 62 3.15 5.34 4.54
N TRP A 63 2.32 6.33 4.90
CA TRP A 63 1.80 6.47 6.25
C TRP A 63 0.90 5.31 6.67
N GLY A 64 0.08 4.79 5.75
CA GLY A 64 -0.72 3.58 6.01
C GLY A 64 0.13 2.36 6.39
N ALA A 65 1.27 2.15 5.71
CA ALA A 65 2.19 1.06 6.02
C ALA A 65 3.05 1.34 7.27
N TRP A 66 3.45 2.60 7.49
CA TRP A 66 4.21 3.01 8.67
C TRP A 66 3.43 2.81 9.96
N LEU A 67 2.15 3.19 9.95
CA LEU A 67 1.26 3.08 11.10
C LEU A 67 0.85 1.63 11.41
N ASN A 68 1.15 0.68 10.53
CA ASN A 68 0.86 -0.73 10.77
C ASN A 68 1.71 -1.27 11.94
N PRO A 69 1.11 -1.63 13.08
CA PRO A 69 1.86 -2.02 14.28
C PRO A 69 2.37 -3.47 14.23
N ASN A 70 2.01 -4.25 13.19
CA ASN A 70 2.43 -5.65 13.09
C ASN A 70 3.97 -5.74 12.95
N PRO A 71 4.69 -6.35 13.92
CA PRO A 71 6.14 -6.47 13.84
C PRO A 71 6.60 -7.46 12.75
N ALA A 72 5.71 -8.38 12.34
CA ALA A 72 5.95 -9.31 11.25
C ALA A 72 5.40 -8.80 9.90
N LYS A 73 5.09 -7.51 9.78
CA LYS A 73 4.65 -6.94 8.50
C LYS A 73 5.77 -7.01 7.46
N ILE A 74 5.37 -7.24 6.23
CA ILE A 74 6.20 -7.06 5.05
C ILE A 74 5.63 -5.82 4.36
N VAL A 75 6.48 -4.84 4.09
CA VAL A 75 6.12 -3.67 3.30
C VAL A 75 6.93 -3.68 2.03
N ILE A 76 6.25 -3.65 0.88
CA ILE A 76 6.86 -3.57 -0.44
C ILE A 76 6.63 -2.15 -0.97
N ALA A 77 7.72 -1.41 -1.15
CA ALA A 77 7.75 -0.08 -1.72
C ALA A 77 8.31 -0.12 -3.15
N PRO A 78 7.97 0.84 -4.02
CA PRO A 78 8.54 0.89 -5.36
C PRO A 78 10.05 1.14 -5.29
N SER A 79 10.82 0.43 -6.13
CA SER A 79 12.26 0.65 -6.32
C SER A 79 12.57 2.08 -6.74
N GLN A 80 11.73 2.66 -7.60
CA GLN A 80 11.81 4.04 -8.05
C GLN A 80 10.70 4.89 -7.41
N TRP A 81 11.08 5.81 -6.53
CA TRP A 81 10.14 6.74 -5.91
C TRP A 81 9.92 8.01 -6.73
N PHE A 82 11.02 8.65 -7.15
CA PHE A 82 11.01 9.86 -7.97
C PHE A 82 11.46 9.54 -9.41
N LYS A 83 10.92 10.30 -10.38
CA LYS A 83 11.39 10.24 -11.77
C LYS A 83 12.82 10.75 -11.93
N LEU A 84 13.23 11.68 -11.08
CA LEU A 84 14.54 12.30 -11.12
C LEU A 84 15.52 11.54 -10.21
N GLU A 85 16.53 10.92 -10.82
CA GLU A 85 17.53 10.11 -10.11
C GLU A 85 18.44 10.92 -9.18
N THR A 86 18.49 12.24 -9.33
CA THR A 86 19.34 13.11 -8.50
C THR A 86 18.75 13.40 -7.12
N LEU A 87 17.51 12.97 -6.83
CA LEU A 87 16.90 13.13 -5.53
C LEU A 87 17.35 12.02 -4.58
N ASP A 88 17.90 12.41 -3.42
CA ASP A 88 18.30 11.46 -2.39
C ASP A 88 17.08 10.81 -1.73
N THR A 89 17.03 9.48 -1.73
CA THR A 89 15.94 8.66 -1.16
C THR A 89 16.44 7.69 -0.10
N LYS A 90 17.66 7.89 0.44
CA LYS A 90 18.27 6.99 1.44
C LYS A 90 17.39 6.81 2.67
N ASP A 91 16.84 7.91 3.19
CA ASP A 91 16.06 7.90 4.43
C ASP A 91 14.54 7.72 4.21
N LEU A 92 14.12 7.55 2.95
CA LEU A 92 12.71 7.51 2.58
C LEU A 92 12.05 6.15 2.88
N ILE A 93 12.81 5.07 2.71
CA ILE A 93 12.31 3.70 2.89
C ILE A 93 12.91 3.15 4.18
N PRO A 94 12.08 2.93 5.22
CA PRO A 94 12.55 2.39 6.49
C PRO A 94 13.31 1.08 6.34
N GLU A 95 14.25 0.86 7.25
CA GLU A 95 14.97 -0.41 7.33
C GLU A 95 13.99 -1.59 7.49
N GLY A 96 14.24 -2.65 6.72
CA GLY A 96 13.38 -3.84 6.69
C GLY A 96 12.24 -3.79 5.67
N TRP A 97 11.95 -2.64 5.03
CA TRP A 97 11.02 -2.58 3.91
C TRP A 97 11.70 -3.06 2.62
N VAL A 98 10.96 -3.82 1.81
CA VAL A 98 11.46 -4.38 0.56
C VAL A 98 11.23 -3.39 -0.57
N ARG A 99 12.25 -3.16 -1.41
CA ARG A 99 12.11 -2.41 -2.68
C ARG A 99 11.79 -3.38 -3.81
N GLY A 100 10.68 -3.15 -4.52
CA GLY A 100 10.14 -3.98 -5.59
C GLY A 100 10.17 -3.35 -6.97
#